data_AF-A0A7C7WG13-F1
#
_entry.id   AF-A0A7C7WG13-F1
#
_cell.length_a   1.000
_cell.length_b   1.000
_cell.length_c   1.000
_cell.angle_alpha   90.00
_cell.angle_beta   90.00
_cell.angle_gamma   90.00
#
_symmetry.space_group_name_H-M   'P 1'
#
loop_
_entity.id
_entity.type
_entity.pdbx_description
1 polymer ?
#
loop_
_entity_poly.entity_id
_entity_poly.type
_entity_poly.pdbx_seq_one_letter_code
_entity_poly.pdbx_strand_id
1 'polypeptide(L)'
;MKSSLSATVTVTSLLLLSAPGLTAAQGAESYQTRCALCHGSDAEGTDRAPSIIPTLQTSATDRLATIITDGVASKGMPAIEVPVEELGPLVTYLKTLAAAASPGALDPRAPRPRQGTLSLIAGTALSGTILNESGFDAQIRTDDGSLHLLRRAGEAYREDDIHPSVDWASYNGSDTSNRHSLLDQIDRNTVDQLAVQWFFPIPDMPMIEGTPVVIAGVMYVTAPNQVYALDATTGREFWRYSQPRTEGLVGDPAIGLNRGVAVRGDLLFTVTDHAHVIALDRFTGALVWDTEMADSYDHYGAVAAPLVVNDLVIAGVSAGDTGLRGFLDAYHADTGERAWRFWTIPGPGEPGSETWGDPAVMARGCGATWLTGSYDAELDRLYWSTGNPCPDLNGERRPGDNLYTNSVLALEPATGTLDWYFQFTPHDTHDWDAQEPLLLIDEEFQGRPRKLLVQGNRNGFFYVLDRTTGQFLLGEPFVNQTWAEGMDDSGRPIVLPGTDP
;
A
#
# COMPACT_ATOMS: atom_id res chain seq x y z
N MET A 1 -9.17 1.66 -87.09
CA MET A 1 -9.88 1.06 -85.94
C MET A 1 -8.91 0.11 -85.26
N LYS A 2 -8.45 0.23 -84.02
CA LYS A 2 -8.72 1.10 -82.88
C LYS A 2 -7.37 1.39 -82.19
N SER A 3 -7.20 2.62 -81.70
CA SER A 3 -6.11 3.05 -80.83
C SER A 3 -6.41 2.69 -79.37
N SER A 4 -5.38 2.46 -78.56
CA SER A 4 -5.47 2.70 -77.11
C SER A 4 -4.13 3.19 -76.57
N LEU A 5 -4.16 4.39 -75.99
CA LEU A 5 -3.07 5.08 -75.33
C LEU A 5 -2.64 4.34 -74.06
N SER A 6 -1.34 4.35 -73.77
CA SER A 6 -0.76 4.02 -72.47
C SER A 6 -0.62 5.31 -71.67
N ALA A 7 -1.21 5.36 -70.46
CA ALA A 7 -1.10 6.49 -69.54
C ALA A 7 -0.18 6.10 -68.38
N THR A 8 0.91 6.86 -68.23
CA THR A 8 1.85 6.76 -67.11
C THR A 8 1.24 7.43 -65.87
N VAL A 9 1.11 6.69 -64.77
CA VAL A 9 0.65 7.23 -63.48
C VAL A 9 1.86 7.56 -62.62
N THR A 10 2.06 8.85 -62.35
CA THR A 10 3.03 9.35 -61.36
C THR A 10 2.37 9.34 -59.98
N VAL A 11 2.87 8.51 -59.06
CA VAL A 11 2.38 8.47 -57.67
C VAL A 11 3.18 9.47 -56.84
N THR A 12 2.59 10.62 -56.54
CA THR A 12 3.11 11.58 -55.55
C THR A 12 2.72 11.07 -54.16
N SER A 13 3.70 10.59 -53.39
CA SER A 13 3.49 10.18 -52.00
C SER A 13 3.37 11.42 -51.10
N LEU A 14 2.15 11.73 -50.66
CA LEU A 14 1.90 12.70 -49.60
C LEU A 14 2.00 11.95 -48.26
N LEU A 15 3.06 12.19 -47.49
CA LEU A 15 3.12 11.78 -46.08
C LEU A 15 2.08 12.58 -45.30
N LEU A 16 0.94 11.97 -44.99
CA LEU A 16 0.06 12.40 -43.92
C LEU A 16 0.64 11.85 -42.61
N LEU A 17 1.42 12.67 -41.90
CA LEU A 17 1.61 12.46 -40.47
C LEU A 17 0.25 12.65 -39.78
N SER A 18 -0.29 11.58 -39.20
CA SER A 18 -1.41 11.68 -38.27
C SER A 18 -0.97 12.50 -37.05
N ALA A 19 -1.84 13.42 -36.62
CA ALA A 19 -1.56 14.50 -35.67
C ALA A 19 -2.10 14.33 -34.23
N PRO A 20 -2.18 13.12 -33.60
CA PRO A 20 -2.69 13.03 -32.24
C PRO A 20 -1.72 13.59 -31.18
N GLY A 21 -0.41 13.63 -31.46
CA GLY A 21 0.60 14.13 -30.52
C GLY A 21 0.65 15.65 -30.37
N LEU A 22 0.40 16.40 -31.45
CA LEU A 22 0.38 17.88 -31.41
C LEU A 22 -0.87 18.42 -30.71
N THR A 23 -2.03 17.79 -30.92
CA THR A 23 -3.29 18.24 -30.33
C THR A 23 -3.32 18.04 -28.81
N ALA A 24 -2.70 16.96 -28.30
CA ALA A 24 -2.59 16.72 -26.87
C ALA A 24 -1.67 17.74 -26.17
N ALA A 25 -0.53 18.09 -26.77
CA ALA A 25 0.39 19.08 -26.23
C ALA A 25 -0.24 20.49 -26.19
N GLN A 26 -0.96 20.87 -27.24
CA GLN A 26 -1.71 22.14 -27.30
C GLN A 26 -2.84 22.20 -26.26
N GLY A 27 -3.57 21.09 -26.07
CA GLY A 27 -4.60 21.00 -25.04
C GLY A 27 -4.04 21.10 -23.63
N ALA A 28 -2.89 20.47 -23.37
CA ALA A 28 -2.19 20.54 -22.09
C ALA A 28 -1.75 21.98 -21.75
N GLU A 29 -1.16 22.70 -22.72
CA GLU A 29 -0.75 24.09 -22.54
C GLU A 29 -1.94 25.02 -22.25
N SER A 30 -3.04 24.87 -22.98
CA SER A 30 -4.27 25.64 -22.74
C SER A 30 -4.85 25.35 -21.36
N TYR A 31 -4.83 24.09 -20.91
CA TYR A 31 -5.26 23.70 -19.57
C TYR A 31 -4.40 24.33 -18.46
N GLN A 32 -3.08 24.24 -18.59
CA GLN A 32 -2.15 24.80 -17.60
C GLN A 32 -2.33 26.32 -17.45
N THR A 33 -2.61 27.00 -18.56
CA THR A 33 -2.75 28.46 -18.57
C THR A 33 -4.08 28.93 -17.96
N ARG A 34 -5.16 28.14 -18.11
CA ARG A 34 -6.53 28.63 -17.88
C ARG A 34 -7.28 27.92 -16.76
N CYS A 35 -6.95 26.66 -16.50
CA CYS A 35 -7.72 25.79 -15.61
C CYS A 35 -6.93 25.34 -14.39
N ALA A 36 -5.63 25.07 -14.56
CA ALA A 36 -4.80 24.46 -13.53
C ALA A 36 -4.66 25.30 -12.25
N LEU A 37 -4.77 26.63 -12.36
CA LEU A 37 -4.75 27.52 -11.18
C LEU A 37 -5.86 27.21 -10.16
N CYS A 38 -7.03 26.77 -10.66
CA CYS A 38 -8.17 26.44 -9.81
C CYS A 38 -8.28 24.93 -9.57
N HIS A 39 -7.97 24.11 -10.58
CA HIS A 39 -8.24 22.68 -10.55
C HIS A 39 -7.00 21.80 -10.41
N GLY A 40 -5.82 22.38 -10.20
CA GLY A 40 -4.56 21.63 -10.12
C GLY A 40 -4.05 21.26 -11.51
N SER A 41 -2.78 20.89 -11.64
CA SER A 41 -2.21 20.46 -12.93
C SER A 41 -2.76 19.11 -13.42
N ASP A 42 -3.37 18.36 -12.52
CA ASP A 42 -3.89 16.99 -12.66
C ASP A 42 -5.43 16.93 -12.59
N ALA A 43 -6.12 18.08 -12.50
CA ALA A 43 -7.57 18.19 -12.35
C ALA A 43 -8.16 17.67 -11.02
N GLU A 44 -7.33 17.36 -10.01
CA GLU A 44 -7.78 16.86 -8.70
C GLU A 44 -8.30 17.95 -7.76
N GLY A 45 -8.14 19.23 -8.12
CA GLY A 45 -8.60 20.36 -7.34
C GLY A 45 -7.48 21.09 -6.60
N THR A 46 -7.82 22.20 -5.98
CA THR A 46 -6.94 23.01 -5.11
C THR A 46 -7.76 23.56 -3.94
N ASP A 47 -7.12 24.36 -3.09
CA ASP A 47 -7.81 25.21 -2.11
C ASP A 47 -8.81 26.21 -2.73
N ARG A 48 -8.72 26.46 -4.04
CA ARG A 48 -9.58 27.41 -4.77
C ARG A 48 -10.81 26.78 -5.40
N ALA A 49 -10.75 25.51 -5.79
CA ALA A 49 -11.86 24.81 -6.44
C ALA A 49 -11.72 23.27 -6.31
N PRO A 50 -12.84 22.54 -6.25
CA PRO A 50 -12.82 21.08 -6.11
C PRO A 50 -12.29 20.39 -7.38
N SER A 51 -12.02 19.08 -7.23
CA SER A 51 -11.75 18.16 -8.35
C SER A 51 -12.79 18.30 -9.45
N ILE A 52 -12.32 18.37 -10.69
CA ILE A 52 -13.21 18.32 -11.86
C ILE A 52 -13.28 16.93 -12.47
N ILE A 53 -12.44 15.98 -12.03
CA ILE A 53 -12.41 14.60 -12.53
C ILE A 53 -13.82 13.97 -12.63
N PRO A 54 -14.71 14.05 -11.61
CA PRO A 54 -16.05 13.46 -11.72
C PRO A 54 -16.90 14.07 -12.84
N THR A 55 -16.75 15.38 -13.06
CA THR A 55 -17.44 16.08 -14.16
C THR A 55 -16.86 15.67 -15.50
N LEU A 56 -15.53 15.53 -15.60
CA LEU A 56 -14.86 15.12 -16.84
C LEU A 56 -15.21 13.68 -17.22
N GLN A 57 -15.36 12.78 -16.25
CA GLN A 57 -15.74 11.38 -16.47
C GLN A 57 -17.20 11.24 -16.97
N THR A 58 -18.12 12.03 -16.42
CA THR A 58 -19.57 11.88 -16.69
C THR A 58 -20.10 12.73 -17.85
N SER A 59 -19.43 13.84 -18.18
CA SER A 59 -19.93 14.79 -19.18
C SER A 59 -19.52 14.43 -20.60
N ALA A 60 -20.43 14.60 -21.57
CA ALA A 60 -20.08 14.51 -22.98
C ALA A 60 -19.13 15.65 -23.43
N THR A 61 -18.36 15.44 -24.50
CA THR A 61 -17.34 16.38 -25.00
C THR A 61 -17.92 17.75 -25.35
N ASP A 62 -19.08 17.79 -25.99
CA ASP A 62 -19.82 19.00 -26.32
C ASP A 62 -20.30 19.73 -25.05
N ARG A 63 -20.76 18.98 -24.05
CA ARG A 63 -21.15 19.55 -22.75
C ARG A 63 -19.97 20.15 -22.01
N LEU A 64 -18.79 19.52 -22.06
CA LEU A 64 -17.57 20.06 -21.47
C LEU A 64 -17.17 21.38 -22.13
N ALA A 65 -17.25 21.46 -23.47
CA ALA A 65 -17.00 22.71 -24.19
C ALA A 65 -17.92 23.84 -23.69
N THR A 66 -19.22 23.57 -23.53
CA THR A 66 -20.18 24.54 -22.99
C THR A 66 -19.88 24.92 -21.53
N ILE A 67 -19.52 23.96 -20.68
CA ILE A 67 -19.16 24.24 -19.28
C ILE A 67 -17.96 25.19 -19.20
N ILE A 68 -16.98 25.02 -20.07
CA ILE A 68 -15.77 25.87 -20.11
C ILE A 68 -16.12 27.28 -20.58
N THR A 69 -16.87 27.41 -21.68
CA THR A 69 -17.17 28.72 -22.29
C THR A 69 -18.18 29.53 -21.49
N ASP A 70 -19.15 28.86 -20.86
CA ASP A 70 -20.25 29.54 -20.18
C ASP A 70 -20.00 29.63 -18.67
N GLY A 71 -19.11 28.80 -18.14
CA GLY A 71 -18.87 28.63 -16.71
C GLY A 71 -20.04 27.94 -15.99
N VAL A 72 -19.91 27.84 -14.67
CA VAL A 72 -20.96 27.34 -13.77
C VAL A 72 -21.09 28.32 -12.61
N ALA A 73 -21.73 29.47 -12.87
CA ALA A 73 -21.82 30.58 -11.92
C ALA A 73 -22.41 30.16 -10.55
N SER A 74 -23.36 29.21 -10.53
CA SER A 74 -23.94 28.67 -9.29
C SER A 74 -22.95 27.88 -8.43
N LYS A 75 -21.83 27.44 -9.01
CA LYS A 75 -20.74 26.72 -8.34
C LYS A 75 -19.44 27.52 -8.31
N GLY A 76 -19.50 28.82 -8.62
CA GLY A 76 -18.33 29.71 -8.59
C GLY A 76 -17.31 29.50 -9.71
N MET A 77 -17.60 28.67 -10.73
CA MET A 77 -16.73 28.52 -11.90
C MET A 77 -17.03 29.64 -12.91
N PRO A 78 -16.08 30.53 -13.23
CA PRO A 78 -16.30 31.59 -14.22
C PRO A 78 -16.29 31.02 -15.64
N ALA A 79 -16.89 31.77 -16.56
CA ALA A 79 -16.71 31.55 -18.00
C ALA A 79 -15.25 31.82 -18.37
N ILE A 80 -14.65 30.92 -19.16
CA ILE A 80 -13.27 31.07 -19.66
C ILE A 80 -13.32 31.33 -21.15
N GLU A 81 -12.71 32.44 -21.57
CA GLU A 81 -12.52 32.73 -22.98
C GLU A 81 -11.40 31.82 -23.53
N VAL A 82 -11.78 30.91 -24.44
CA VAL A 82 -10.89 29.97 -25.11
C VAL A 82 -11.03 30.18 -26.62
N PRO A 83 -9.94 30.41 -27.36
CA PRO A 83 -9.97 30.47 -28.82
C PRO A 83 -10.61 29.21 -29.41
N VAL A 84 -11.39 29.35 -30.48
CA VAL A 84 -12.17 28.25 -31.07
C VAL A 84 -11.27 27.08 -31.49
N GLU A 85 -10.06 27.40 -31.95
CA GLU A 85 -9.01 26.46 -32.33
C GLU A 85 -8.38 25.70 -31.14
N GLU A 86 -8.44 26.26 -29.93
CA GLU A 86 -7.89 25.65 -28.70
C GLU A 86 -8.92 24.81 -27.95
N LEU A 87 -10.21 25.10 -28.10
CA LEU A 87 -11.28 24.45 -27.31
C LEU A 87 -11.35 22.93 -27.55
N GLY A 88 -11.21 22.48 -28.80
CA GLY A 88 -11.20 21.06 -29.14
C GLY A 88 -10.01 20.30 -28.52
N PRO A 89 -8.76 20.77 -28.74
CA PRO A 89 -7.57 20.26 -28.05
C PRO A 89 -7.69 20.24 -26.53
N LEU A 90 -8.20 21.32 -25.92
CA LEU A 90 -8.39 21.42 -24.46
C LEU A 90 -9.36 20.35 -23.95
N VAL A 91 -10.54 20.20 -24.56
CA VAL A 91 -11.50 19.17 -24.14
C VAL A 91 -10.93 17.76 -24.35
N THR A 92 -10.16 17.56 -25.42
CA THR A 92 -9.46 16.28 -25.65
C THR A 92 -8.48 15.97 -24.53
N TYR A 93 -7.66 16.95 -24.12
CA TYR A 93 -6.74 16.81 -23.00
C TYR A 93 -7.46 16.57 -21.68
N LEU A 94 -8.55 17.30 -21.38
CA LEU A 94 -9.39 17.05 -20.20
C LEU A 94 -9.92 15.61 -20.16
N LYS A 95 -10.28 15.03 -21.32
CA LYS A 95 -10.65 13.61 -21.41
C LYS A 95 -9.49 12.66 -21.10
N THR A 96 -8.25 13.05 -21.40
CA THR A 96 -7.07 12.28 -20.98
C THR A 96 -6.86 12.34 -19.46
N LEU A 97 -7.11 13.48 -18.81
CA LEU A 97 -7.08 13.59 -17.35
C LEU A 97 -8.18 12.72 -16.70
N ALA A 98 -9.39 12.76 -17.24
CA ALA A 98 -10.50 11.90 -16.79
C ALA A 98 -10.18 10.41 -16.93
N ALA A 99 -9.55 10.04 -18.05
CA ALA A 99 -9.12 8.67 -18.30
C ALA A 99 -8.02 8.26 -17.31
N ALA A 100 -7.03 9.13 -17.09
CA ALA A 100 -5.93 8.89 -16.15
C ALA A 100 -6.39 8.79 -14.68
N ALA A 101 -7.52 9.41 -14.34
CA ALA A 101 -8.10 9.37 -13.01
C ALA A 101 -9.24 8.34 -12.84
N SER A 102 -9.48 7.49 -13.85
CA SER A 102 -10.39 6.35 -13.67
C SER A 102 -9.76 5.34 -12.72
N PRO A 103 -10.52 4.73 -11.79
CA PRO A 103 -9.98 3.69 -10.91
C PRO A 103 -9.27 2.60 -11.72
N GLY A 104 -7.99 2.36 -11.42
CA GLY A 104 -7.19 1.35 -12.13
C GLY A 104 -6.66 1.75 -13.51
N ALA A 105 -6.87 3.00 -13.96
CA ALA A 105 -6.27 3.46 -15.19
C ALA A 105 -4.75 3.59 -15.06
N LEU A 106 -4.05 3.11 -16.09
CA LEU A 106 -2.62 3.31 -16.22
C LEU A 106 -2.31 4.80 -16.35
N ASP A 107 -1.41 5.30 -15.49
CA ASP A 107 -0.83 6.62 -15.66
C ASP A 107 -0.31 6.75 -17.10
N PRO A 108 -0.67 7.80 -17.87
CA PRO A 108 -0.14 8.01 -19.21
C PRO A 108 1.40 8.06 -19.28
N ARG A 109 2.07 8.36 -18.17
CA ARG A 109 3.52 8.36 -17.99
C ARG A 109 4.08 6.99 -17.61
N ALA A 110 3.22 6.00 -17.33
CA ALA A 110 3.63 4.65 -16.99
C ALA A 110 4.54 4.06 -18.09
N PRO A 111 5.61 3.36 -17.70
CA PRO A 111 6.51 2.73 -18.65
C PRO A 111 5.76 1.73 -19.52
N ARG A 112 6.21 1.59 -20.77
CA ARG A 112 5.70 0.59 -21.71
C ARG A 112 6.82 -0.41 -22.00
N PRO A 113 6.85 -1.55 -21.30
CA PRO A 113 7.86 -2.56 -21.50
C PRO A 113 7.98 -2.97 -22.96
N ARG A 114 9.21 -3.04 -23.47
CA ARG A 114 9.49 -3.41 -24.87
C ARG A 114 10.75 -4.23 -24.98
N GLN A 115 10.78 -5.15 -25.95
CA GLN A 115 12.01 -5.85 -26.30
C GLN A 115 13.02 -4.85 -26.89
N GLY A 116 14.29 -5.00 -26.52
CA GLY A 116 15.34 -4.15 -27.06
C GLY A 116 16.74 -4.49 -26.54
N THR A 117 17.70 -3.71 -27.02
CA THR A 117 19.12 -3.82 -26.65
C THR A 117 19.64 -2.44 -26.25
N LEU A 118 20.35 -2.37 -25.13
CA LEU A 118 20.99 -1.16 -24.63
C LEU A 118 22.50 -1.34 -24.64
N SER A 119 23.21 -0.46 -25.34
CA SER A 119 24.68 -0.46 -25.41
C SER A 119 25.27 0.08 -24.11
N LEU A 120 26.31 -0.58 -23.60
CA LEU A 120 27.05 -0.15 -22.43
C LEU A 120 28.35 0.57 -22.82
N ILE A 121 28.80 1.52 -21.98
CA ILE A 121 30.06 2.25 -22.16
C ILE A 121 31.28 1.32 -22.16
N ALA A 122 31.16 0.13 -21.56
CA ALA A 122 32.19 -0.89 -21.54
C ALA A 122 32.35 -1.63 -22.89
N GLY A 123 31.57 -1.27 -23.91
CA GLY A 123 31.60 -1.89 -25.24
C GLY A 123 30.77 -3.17 -25.36
N THR A 124 30.05 -3.54 -24.30
CA THR A 124 29.07 -4.64 -24.26
C THR A 124 27.65 -4.11 -24.50
N ALA A 125 26.66 -4.99 -24.56
CA ALA A 125 25.25 -4.61 -24.64
C ALA A 125 24.38 -5.58 -23.84
N LEU A 126 23.29 -5.07 -23.29
CA LEU A 126 22.27 -5.85 -22.59
C LEU A 126 21.04 -5.98 -23.49
N SER A 127 20.53 -7.20 -23.64
CA SER A 127 19.32 -7.48 -24.42
C SER A 127 18.26 -8.11 -23.53
N GLY A 128 17.01 -7.73 -23.75
CA GLY A 128 15.87 -8.24 -23.02
C GLY A 128 14.70 -7.27 -23.04
N THR A 129 13.93 -7.25 -21.97
CA THR A 129 12.79 -6.35 -21.81
C THR A 129 13.24 -5.05 -21.17
N ILE A 130 13.26 -3.97 -21.94
CA ILE A 130 13.43 -2.61 -21.41
C ILE A 130 12.12 -2.25 -20.72
N LEU A 131 12.16 -2.20 -19.38
CA LEU A 131 11.02 -1.95 -18.51
C LEU A 131 10.73 -0.45 -18.42
N ASN A 132 11.78 0.37 -18.33
CA ASN A 132 11.70 1.83 -18.30
C ASN A 132 12.87 2.46 -19.05
N GLU A 133 12.66 3.61 -19.68
CA GLU A 133 13.73 4.36 -20.35
C GLU A 133 13.38 5.85 -20.39
N SER A 134 14.34 6.67 -19.98
CA SER A 134 14.27 8.12 -20.03
C SER A 134 15.49 8.70 -20.77
N GLY A 135 15.54 10.03 -20.88
CA GLY A 135 16.74 10.72 -21.37
C GLY A 135 17.97 10.59 -20.46
N PHE A 136 17.83 10.03 -19.26
CA PHE A 136 18.88 9.98 -18.24
C PHE A 136 19.21 8.56 -17.78
N ASP A 137 18.31 7.59 -17.94
CA ASP A 137 18.46 6.25 -17.40
C ASP A 137 17.57 5.23 -18.11
N ALA A 138 17.77 3.96 -17.78
CA ALA A 138 16.93 2.86 -18.22
C ALA A 138 16.91 1.73 -17.18
N GLN A 139 15.85 0.96 -17.20
CA GLN A 139 15.74 -0.31 -16.50
C GLN A 139 15.52 -1.41 -17.54
N ILE A 140 16.36 -2.44 -17.53
CA ILE A 140 16.24 -3.58 -18.42
C ILE A 140 16.27 -4.88 -17.61
N ARG A 141 15.35 -5.79 -17.94
CA ARG A 141 15.38 -7.17 -17.48
C ARG A 141 15.88 -8.07 -18.59
N THR A 142 17.03 -8.71 -18.39
CA THR A 142 17.64 -9.64 -19.35
C THR A 142 16.92 -10.99 -19.34
N ASP A 143 17.19 -11.82 -20.36
CA ASP A 143 16.51 -13.12 -20.55
C ASP A 143 16.76 -14.12 -19.42
N ASP A 144 17.82 -13.93 -18.63
CA ASP A 144 18.12 -14.69 -17.41
C ASP A 144 17.32 -14.21 -16.18
N GLY A 145 16.52 -13.16 -16.32
CA GLY A 145 15.70 -12.56 -15.26
C GLY A 145 16.41 -11.46 -14.48
N SER A 146 17.69 -11.19 -14.73
CA SER A 146 18.46 -10.17 -14.01
C SER A 146 17.93 -8.77 -14.31
N LEU A 147 17.74 -7.96 -13.28
CA LEU A 147 17.30 -6.58 -13.38
C LEU A 147 18.51 -5.65 -13.34
N HIS A 148 18.65 -4.79 -14.34
CA HIS A 148 19.75 -3.84 -14.45
C HIS A 148 19.22 -2.40 -14.40
N LEU A 149 19.80 -1.59 -13.53
CA LEU A 149 19.57 -0.15 -13.44
C LEU A 149 20.73 0.58 -14.13
N LEU A 150 20.40 1.37 -15.14
CA LEU A 150 21.36 1.92 -16.08
C LEU A 150 21.26 3.44 -16.12
N ARG A 151 22.41 4.13 -16.12
CA ARG A 151 22.52 5.59 -16.32
C ARG A 151 23.05 5.91 -17.68
N ARG A 152 22.43 6.89 -18.34
CA ARG A 152 22.84 7.33 -19.67
C ARG A 152 24.18 8.07 -19.59
N ALA A 153 25.09 7.70 -20.48
CA ALA A 153 26.44 8.24 -20.61
C ALA A 153 26.76 8.43 -22.10
N GLY A 154 26.39 9.59 -22.64
CA GLY A 154 26.42 9.86 -24.08
C GLY A 154 25.35 9.06 -24.82
N GLU A 155 25.75 8.34 -25.86
CA GLU A 155 24.87 7.47 -26.67
C GLU A 155 24.73 6.04 -26.10
N ALA A 156 25.36 5.75 -24.96
CA ALA A 156 25.37 4.46 -24.29
C ALA A 156 24.97 4.58 -22.81
N TYR A 157 25.02 3.47 -22.08
CA TYR A 157 24.66 3.40 -20.66
C TYR A 157 25.83 2.90 -19.81
N ARG A 158 25.89 3.33 -18.56
CA ARG A 158 26.69 2.75 -17.48
C ARG A 158 25.74 2.08 -16.51
N GLU A 159 26.11 0.91 -16.01
CA GLU A 159 25.38 0.26 -14.93
C GLU A 159 25.66 0.96 -13.60
N ASP A 160 24.60 1.22 -12.83
CA ASP A 160 24.75 1.65 -11.44
C ASP A 160 24.95 0.43 -10.56
N ASP A 161 26.16 0.30 -10.03
CA ASP A 161 26.53 -0.71 -9.06
C ASP A 161 25.99 -0.30 -7.68
N ILE A 162 24.95 -0.98 -7.21
CA ILE A 162 24.29 -0.73 -5.90
C ILE A 162 24.83 -1.72 -4.85
N HIS A 163 26.11 -2.10 -4.90
CA HIS A 163 26.68 -3.02 -3.93
C HIS A 163 27.49 -2.34 -2.80
N PRO A 164 27.46 -2.88 -1.56
CA PRO A 164 26.60 -3.98 -1.12
C PRO A 164 25.13 -3.56 -1.01
N SER A 165 24.21 -4.45 -1.35
CA SER A 165 22.75 -4.25 -1.24
C SER A 165 22.09 -5.42 -0.52
N VAL A 166 21.04 -5.10 0.23
CA VAL A 166 20.09 -6.04 0.80
C VAL A 166 18.72 -5.49 0.52
N ASP A 167 17.84 -6.32 -0.05
CA ASP A 167 16.45 -5.94 -0.29
C ASP A 167 15.71 -5.74 1.04
N TRP A 168 14.87 -4.71 1.09
CA TRP A 168 13.92 -4.49 2.18
C TRP A 168 12.53 -4.88 1.67
N ALA A 169 12.18 -6.16 1.84
CA ALA A 169 11.14 -6.80 1.02
C ALA A 169 9.70 -6.69 1.54
N SER A 170 9.51 -6.19 2.76
CA SER A 170 8.20 -6.08 3.41
C SER A 170 8.17 -4.88 4.35
N TYR A 171 7.01 -4.61 4.97
CA TYR A 171 6.86 -3.54 5.96
C TYR A 171 7.93 -3.57 7.05
N ASN A 172 8.28 -4.75 7.57
CA ASN A 172 9.30 -4.93 8.60
C ASN A 172 10.66 -5.40 8.05
N GLY A 173 10.85 -5.40 6.73
CA GLY A 173 12.09 -5.76 6.04
C GLY A 173 12.30 -7.26 5.86
N SER A 174 11.80 -8.09 6.79
CA SER A 174 11.78 -9.55 6.69
C SER A 174 10.52 -10.12 7.32
N ASP A 175 10.24 -11.39 7.06
CA ASP A 175 9.09 -12.13 7.61
C ASP A 175 9.14 -12.27 9.15
N THR A 176 10.34 -12.14 9.74
CA THR A 176 10.56 -12.23 11.20
C THR A 176 10.27 -10.92 11.95
N SER A 177 9.95 -9.86 11.21
CA SER A 177 9.70 -8.51 11.72
C SER A 177 10.81 -7.87 12.56
N ASN A 178 12.06 -8.34 12.44
CA ASN A 178 13.19 -7.85 13.24
C ASN A 178 13.70 -6.44 12.85
N ARG A 179 13.30 -5.89 11.70
CA ARG A 179 13.71 -4.58 11.16
C ARG A 179 15.23 -4.35 11.20
N HIS A 180 16.02 -5.39 11.00
CA HIS A 180 17.48 -5.36 11.09
C HIS A 180 18.13 -5.58 9.71
N SER A 181 19.12 -4.75 9.36
CA SER A 181 19.93 -4.89 8.15
C SER A 181 21.37 -5.27 8.50
N LEU A 182 21.98 -6.13 7.68
CA LEU A 182 23.39 -6.52 7.82
C LEU A 182 24.37 -5.58 7.11
N LEU A 183 23.88 -4.54 6.43
CA LEU A 183 24.72 -3.53 5.78
C LEU A 183 25.45 -2.69 6.84
N ASP A 184 26.76 -2.51 6.67
CA ASP A 184 27.65 -1.87 7.65
C ASP A 184 28.46 -0.70 7.08
N GLN A 185 28.18 -0.26 5.84
CA GLN A 185 28.86 0.89 5.23
C GLN A 185 28.67 2.18 6.06
N ILE A 186 27.47 2.35 6.63
CA ILE A 186 27.17 3.41 7.59
C ILE A 186 27.25 2.80 8.99
N ASP A 187 28.23 3.24 9.77
CA ASP A 187 28.48 2.75 11.13
C ASP A 187 28.71 3.91 12.11
N ARG A 188 29.09 3.58 13.35
CA ARG A 188 29.37 4.58 14.41
C ARG A 188 30.55 5.52 14.10
N ASN A 189 31.39 5.18 13.12
CA ASN A 189 32.56 5.96 12.71
C ASN A 189 32.31 6.80 11.46
N THR A 190 31.27 6.49 10.67
CA THR A 190 30.97 7.17 9.40
C THR A 190 29.63 7.90 9.37
N VAL A 191 28.74 7.67 10.35
CA VAL A 191 27.40 8.29 10.41
C VAL A 191 27.43 9.83 10.44
N ASP A 192 28.52 10.42 10.91
CA ASP A 192 28.72 11.88 10.93
C ASP A 192 28.90 12.50 9.53
N GLN A 193 29.17 11.66 8.52
CA GLN A 193 29.30 12.05 7.11
C GLN A 193 27.98 11.91 6.33
N LEU A 194 26.90 11.45 6.98
CA LEU A 194 25.62 11.24 6.32
C LEU A 194 25.06 12.57 5.78
N ALA A 195 24.70 12.57 4.50
CA ALA A 195 24.09 13.71 3.83
C ALA A 195 22.89 13.26 2.99
N VAL A 196 21.90 14.15 2.87
CA VAL A 196 20.74 13.94 2.01
C VAL A 196 21.21 13.75 0.56
N GLN A 197 20.85 12.62 -0.05
CA GLN A 197 21.12 12.36 -1.47
C GLN A 197 19.99 12.90 -2.36
N TRP A 198 18.75 12.68 -1.97
CA TRP A 198 17.55 13.16 -2.65
C TRP A 198 16.35 13.14 -1.68
N PHE A 199 15.25 13.77 -2.09
CA PHE A 199 13.96 13.68 -1.40
C PHE A 199 12.84 13.52 -2.43
N PHE A 200 11.77 12.82 -2.06
CA PHE A 200 10.58 12.63 -2.89
C PHE A 200 9.34 13.18 -2.16
N PRO A 201 8.71 14.27 -2.64
CA PRO A 201 7.52 14.80 -2.00
C PRO A 201 6.28 13.98 -2.38
N ILE A 202 5.50 13.56 -1.39
CA ILE A 202 4.17 12.97 -1.59
C ILE A 202 3.13 14.08 -1.36
N PRO A 203 2.41 14.53 -2.40
CA PRO A 203 1.42 15.60 -2.28
C PRO A 203 0.32 15.25 -1.26
N ASP A 204 -0.20 16.27 -0.61
CA ASP A 204 -1.42 16.21 0.22
C ASP A 204 -1.42 15.17 1.35
N MET A 205 -0.22 14.81 1.84
CA MET A 205 -0.02 13.86 2.92
C MET A 205 0.41 14.56 4.23
N PRO A 206 -0.52 14.79 5.17
CA PRO A 206 -0.18 15.39 6.47
C PRO A 206 0.58 14.43 7.40
N MET A 207 0.43 13.11 7.21
CA MET A 207 1.06 12.08 8.03
C MET A 207 1.43 10.87 7.16
N ILE A 208 2.67 10.37 7.30
CA ILE A 208 3.18 9.22 6.55
C ILE A 208 3.65 8.16 7.54
N GLU A 209 3.03 6.97 7.47
CA GLU A 209 3.39 5.80 8.30
C GLU A 209 4.06 4.68 7.50
N GLY A 210 4.00 4.76 6.16
CA GLY A 210 4.52 3.74 5.26
C GLY A 210 6.02 3.53 5.41
N THR A 211 6.45 2.27 5.44
CA THR A 211 7.86 1.91 5.26
C THR A 211 8.12 1.67 3.77
N PRO A 212 9.09 2.38 3.13
CA PRO A 212 9.46 2.08 1.76
C PRO A 212 9.95 0.64 1.60
N VAL A 213 9.43 -0.07 0.60
CA VAL A 213 9.89 -1.42 0.23
C VAL A 213 10.86 -1.28 -0.94
N VAL A 214 12.06 -1.85 -0.82
CA VAL A 214 13.10 -1.75 -1.85
C VAL A 214 13.50 -3.14 -2.32
N ILE A 215 13.23 -3.44 -3.59
CA ILE A 215 13.58 -4.71 -4.23
C ILE A 215 14.39 -4.42 -5.48
N ALA A 216 15.61 -4.96 -5.56
CA ALA A 216 16.49 -4.83 -6.74
C ALA A 216 16.65 -3.36 -7.20
N GLY A 217 16.77 -2.44 -6.24
CA GLY A 217 16.96 -1.00 -6.47
C GLY A 217 15.70 -0.23 -6.91
N VAL A 218 14.53 -0.88 -6.97
CA VAL A 218 13.24 -0.20 -7.11
C VAL A 218 12.62 0.02 -5.74
N MET A 219 12.30 1.26 -5.41
CA MET A 219 11.67 1.64 -4.16
C MET A 219 10.18 1.89 -4.37
N TYR A 220 9.34 1.27 -3.54
CA TYR A 220 7.90 1.45 -3.54
C TYR A 220 7.47 2.22 -2.30
N VAL A 221 6.71 3.30 -2.51
CA VAL A 221 6.21 4.18 -1.44
C VAL A 221 4.71 4.36 -1.62
N THR A 222 3.96 4.50 -0.53
CA THR A 222 2.50 4.64 -0.57
C THR A 222 2.02 5.97 -0.03
N ALA A 223 0.84 6.34 -0.52
CA ALA A 223 -0.10 7.24 0.14
C ALA A 223 -1.46 6.50 0.24
N PRO A 224 -2.55 7.07 0.79
CA PRO A 224 -3.75 6.33 1.13
C PRO A 224 -4.29 5.42 0.01
N ASN A 225 -4.37 5.94 -1.21
CA ASN A 225 -4.80 5.22 -2.42
C ASN A 225 -3.78 5.35 -3.57
N GLN A 226 -2.52 5.58 -3.23
CA GLN A 226 -1.45 5.81 -4.20
C GLN A 226 -0.28 4.87 -3.94
N VAL A 227 0.34 4.41 -5.03
CA VAL A 227 1.62 3.71 -4.98
C VAL A 227 2.56 4.37 -5.97
N TYR A 228 3.77 4.68 -5.54
CA TYR A 228 4.85 5.25 -6.33
C TYR A 228 5.96 4.23 -6.45
N ALA A 229 6.43 3.96 -7.66
CA ALA A 229 7.69 3.24 -7.86
C ALA A 229 8.78 4.22 -8.25
N LEU A 230 9.87 4.19 -7.51
CA LEU A 230 10.99 5.11 -7.63
C LEU A 230 12.27 4.35 -7.90
N ASP A 231 13.21 5.00 -8.56
CA ASP A 231 14.60 4.61 -8.53
C ASP A 231 15.20 4.89 -7.14
N ALA A 232 15.62 3.85 -6.42
CA ALA A 232 16.11 4.00 -5.04
C ALA A 232 17.38 4.85 -4.92
N THR A 233 18.14 5.05 -6.00
CA THR A 233 19.40 5.81 -5.97
C THR A 233 19.22 7.28 -6.34
N THR A 234 18.16 7.63 -7.07
CA THR A 234 17.93 9.00 -7.56
C THR A 234 16.62 9.64 -7.11
N GLY A 235 15.67 8.84 -6.60
CA GLY A 235 14.32 9.30 -6.26
C GLY A 235 13.43 9.55 -7.47
N ARG A 236 13.87 9.21 -8.68
CA ARG A 236 13.08 9.39 -9.90
C ARG A 236 11.87 8.47 -9.92
N GLU A 237 10.68 9.02 -10.13
CA GLU A 237 9.47 8.23 -10.36
C GLU A 237 9.55 7.45 -11.69
N PHE A 238 9.36 6.13 -11.60
CA PHE A 238 9.17 5.24 -12.73
C PHE A 238 7.72 5.24 -13.18
N TRP A 239 6.80 5.04 -12.23
CA TRP A 239 5.36 5.04 -12.43
C TRP A 239 4.66 5.40 -11.12
N ARG A 240 3.39 5.75 -11.25
CA ARG A 240 2.48 5.95 -10.13
C ARG A 240 1.12 5.34 -10.42
N TYR A 241 0.54 4.71 -9.41
CA TYR A 241 -0.86 4.35 -9.34
C TYR A 241 -1.59 5.35 -8.44
N SER A 242 -2.82 5.74 -8.80
CA SER A 242 -3.66 6.62 -7.98
C SER A 242 -5.13 6.28 -8.15
N GLN A 243 -5.87 6.33 -7.04
CA GLN A 243 -7.32 6.44 -7.04
C GLN A 243 -7.75 7.61 -6.14
N PRO A 244 -8.91 8.25 -6.41
CA PRO A 244 -9.46 9.26 -5.53
C PRO A 244 -9.67 8.73 -4.11
N ARG A 245 -9.63 9.63 -3.12
CA ARG A 245 -9.99 9.33 -1.74
C ARG A 245 -11.47 9.05 -1.61
N THR A 246 -11.82 8.11 -0.74
CA THR A 246 -13.23 7.76 -0.49
C THR A 246 -13.85 8.73 0.51
N GLU A 247 -14.97 9.35 0.13
CA GLU A 247 -15.71 10.26 1.01
C GLU A 247 -16.52 9.50 2.07
N GLY A 248 -16.67 10.09 3.26
CA GLY A 248 -17.55 9.56 4.32
C GLY A 248 -16.95 8.43 5.17
N LEU A 249 -15.67 8.11 4.98
CA LEU A 249 -14.93 7.19 5.86
C LEU A 249 -14.76 7.78 7.28
N VAL A 250 -14.44 6.90 8.23
CA VAL A 250 -14.12 7.23 9.63
C VAL A 250 -12.80 6.57 10.05
N GLY A 251 -12.24 6.95 11.20
CA GLY A 251 -11.01 6.36 11.75
C GLY A 251 -9.76 6.60 10.91
N ASP A 252 -8.75 5.74 11.07
CA ASP A 252 -7.47 5.77 10.34
C ASP A 252 -7.62 5.91 8.80
N PRO A 253 -8.53 5.17 8.13
CA PRO A 253 -8.73 5.31 6.70
C PRO A 253 -9.16 6.72 6.29
N ALA A 254 -9.92 7.44 7.11
CA ALA A 254 -10.36 8.82 6.84
C ALA A 254 -9.21 9.84 7.00
N ILE A 255 -8.29 9.59 7.93
CA ILE A 255 -7.06 10.40 8.11
C ILE A 255 -6.15 10.26 6.89
N GLY A 256 -6.18 9.09 6.23
CA GLY A 256 -5.38 8.82 5.04
C GLY A 256 -4.13 8.01 5.33
N LEU A 257 -4.18 7.16 6.35
CA LEU A 257 -3.06 6.29 6.70
C LEU A 257 -2.95 5.12 5.73
N ASN A 258 -1.72 4.75 5.41
CA ASN A 258 -1.37 3.54 4.67
C ASN A 258 0.06 3.15 5.06
N ARG A 259 0.27 1.87 5.37
CA ARG A 259 1.52 1.37 5.96
C ARG A 259 2.45 0.74 4.94
N GLY A 260 2.07 0.65 3.66
CA GLY A 260 2.98 0.25 2.59
C GLY A 260 2.47 -0.91 1.76
N VAL A 261 3.43 -1.64 1.18
CA VAL A 261 3.18 -2.67 0.17
C VAL A 261 3.80 -4.00 0.55
N ALA A 262 3.39 -5.06 -0.16
CA ALA A 262 4.11 -6.33 -0.24
C ALA A 262 4.45 -6.66 -1.69
N VAL A 263 5.46 -7.51 -1.92
CA VAL A 263 5.92 -7.88 -3.27
C VAL A 263 6.01 -9.41 -3.39
N ARG A 264 5.55 -9.95 -4.52
CA ARG A 264 5.74 -11.36 -4.91
C ARG A 264 6.03 -11.44 -6.40
N GLY A 265 7.25 -11.82 -6.77
CA GLY A 265 7.63 -11.90 -8.18
C GLY A 265 7.46 -10.54 -8.87
N ASP A 266 6.57 -10.46 -9.85
CA ASP A 266 6.26 -9.23 -10.60
C ASP A 266 5.00 -8.50 -10.10
N LEU A 267 4.38 -8.98 -9.02
CA LEU A 267 3.20 -8.36 -8.42
C LEU A 267 3.58 -7.57 -7.17
N LEU A 268 2.88 -6.45 -7.00
CA LEU A 268 2.91 -5.60 -5.83
C LEU A 268 1.51 -5.49 -5.25
N PHE A 269 1.37 -5.59 -3.94
CA PHE A 269 0.09 -5.58 -3.24
C PHE A 269 0.01 -4.45 -2.24
N THR A 270 -1.15 -3.79 -2.17
CA THR A 270 -1.48 -2.79 -1.14
C THR A 270 -2.96 -2.89 -0.80
N VAL A 271 -3.34 -2.32 0.34
CA VAL A 271 -4.74 -2.02 0.63
C VAL A 271 -5.12 -0.60 0.22
N THR A 272 -6.41 -0.34 0.06
CA THR A 272 -6.99 0.99 -0.16
C THR A 272 -7.82 1.42 1.06
N ASP A 273 -8.10 2.72 1.14
CA ASP A 273 -8.85 3.32 2.25
C ASP A 273 -10.26 2.76 2.46
N HIS A 274 -10.87 2.22 1.41
CA HIS A 274 -12.22 1.65 1.39
C HIS A 274 -12.21 0.13 1.51
N ALA A 275 -11.19 -0.44 2.17
CA ALA A 275 -11.05 -1.86 2.46
C ALA A 275 -11.02 -2.76 1.21
N HIS A 276 -10.27 -2.35 0.18
CA HIS A 276 -9.87 -3.27 -0.87
C HIS A 276 -8.43 -3.72 -0.68
N VAL A 277 -8.12 -4.91 -1.18
CA VAL A 277 -6.75 -5.33 -1.48
C VAL A 277 -6.60 -5.34 -3.00
N ILE A 278 -5.50 -4.79 -3.50
CA ILE A 278 -5.24 -4.69 -4.94
C ILE A 278 -3.88 -5.31 -5.28
N ALA A 279 -3.75 -5.79 -6.52
CA ALA A 279 -2.47 -6.16 -7.11
C ALA A 279 -2.14 -5.27 -8.30
N LEU A 280 -0.89 -4.83 -8.35
CA LEU A 280 -0.31 -4.05 -9.43
C LEU A 280 0.84 -4.84 -10.08
N ASP A 281 1.00 -4.69 -11.38
CA ASP A 281 2.27 -5.03 -12.03
C ASP A 281 3.35 -4.08 -11.49
N ARG A 282 4.37 -4.63 -10.85
CA ARG A 282 5.34 -3.84 -10.07
C ARG A 282 6.26 -2.95 -10.93
N PHE A 283 6.30 -3.14 -12.24
CA PHE A 283 7.16 -2.40 -13.16
C PHE A 283 6.41 -1.34 -13.96
N THR A 284 5.09 -1.46 -14.07
CA THR A 284 4.24 -0.55 -14.85
C THR A 284 3.20 0.17 -14.01
N GLY A 285 2.87 -0.34 -12.82
CA GLY A 285 1.76 0.16 -12.00
C GLY A 285 0.38 -0.24 -12.53
N ALA A 286 0.30 -1.14 -13.53
CA ALA A 286 -0.97 -1.60 -14.07
C ALA A 286 -1.78 -2.35 -13.01
N LEU A 287 -3.05 -2.00 -12.84
CA LEU A 287 -3.96 -2.79 -12.00
C LEU A 287 -4.14 -4.19 -12.63
N VAL A 288 -3.79 -5.23 -11.88
CA VAL A 288 -3.94 -6.63 -12.26
C VAL A 288 -5.29 -7.16 -11.75
N TRP A 289 -5.57 -6.96 -10.47
CA TRP A 289 -6.86 -7.26 -9.86
C TRP A 289 -7.12 -6.33 -8.67
N ASP A 290 -8.39 -6.23 -8.31
CA ASP A 290 -8.92 -5.39 -7.23
C ASP A 290 -10.04 -6.17 -6.52
N THR A 291 -9.88 -6.44 -5.23
CA THR A 291 -10.83 -7.23 -4.45
C THR A 291 -11.30 -6.46 -3.21
N GLU A 292 -12.61 -6.26 -3.13
CA GLU A 292 -13.28 -5.71 -1.96
C GLU A 292 -13.20 -6.71 -0.79
N MET A 293 -12.60 -6.29 0.31
CA MET A 293 -12.50 -7.08 1.54
C MET A 293 -13.80 -6.92 2.36
N ALA A 294 -14.32 -5.71 2.48
CA ALA A 294 -15.55 -5.40 3.20
C ALA A 294 -16.17 -4.08 2.73
N ASP A 295 -17.48 -3.90 3.00
CA ASP A 295 -18.25 -2.76 2.53
C ASP A 295 -17.85 -1.46 3.28
N SER A 296 -17.37 -0.47 2.52
CA SER A 296 -17.00 0.85 3.05
C SER A 296 -18.20 1.69 3.52
N TYR A 297 -19.43 1.39 3.06
CA TYR A 297 -20.66 2.00 3.60
C TYR A 297 -20.98 1.54 5.01
N ASP A 298 -20.47 0.36 5.41
CA ASP A 298 -20.45 -0.09 6.80
C ASP A 298 -19.24 0.49 7.57
N HIS A 299 -18.51 1.44 6.98
CA HIS A 299 -17.32 2.09 7.55
C HIS A 299 -16.07 1.21 7.68
N TYR A 300 -16.01 0.05 7.00
CA TYR A 300 -14.75 -0.69 6.90
C TYR A 300 -13.73 0.10 6.09
N GLY A 301 -12.49 0.04 6.55
CA GLY A 301 -11.32 0.52 5.82
C GLY A 301 -10.08 -0.25 6.25
N ALA A 302 -9.03 -0.13 5.46
CA ALA A 302 -7.78 -0.84 5.67
C ALA A 302 -6.59 0.08 5.45
N VAL A 303 -5.56 -0.11 6.27
CA VAL A 303 -4.36 0.73 6.27
C VAL A 303 -3.07 -0.09 6.41
N ALA A 304 -3.16 -1.38 6.74
CA ALA A 304 -2.02 -2.26 6.95
C ALA A 304 -1.31 -2.55 5.62
N ALA A 305 0.02 -2.63 5.64
CA ALA A 305 0.73 -3.25 4.53
C ALA A 305 0.40 -4.76 4.53
N PRO A 306 0.02 -5.34 3.37
CA PRO A 306 -0.19 -6.79 3.28
C PRO A 306 1.08 -7.58 3.64
N LEU A 307 0.93 -8.87 3.92
CA LEU A 307 2.03 -9.82 4.02
C LEU A 307 1.89 -10.90 2.95
N VAL A 308 2.94 -11.15 2.18
CA VAL A 308 2.97 -12.29 1.26
C VAL A 308 3.48 -13.50 2.01
N VAL A 309 2.72 -14.60 1.98
CA VAL A 309 3.14 -15.90 2.50
C VAL A 309 2.88 -16.94 1.42
N ASN A 310 3.95 -17.54 0.90
CA ASN A 310 3.88 -18.51 -0.21
C ASN A 310 3.16 -17.92 -1.45
N ASP A 311 1.98 -18.42 -1.79
CA ASP A 311 1.11 -17.98 -2.88
C ASP A 311 -0.08 -17.11 -2.43
N LEU A 312 -0.10 -16.74 -1.15
CA LEU A 312 -1.17 -15.96 -0.53
C LEU A 312 -0.70 -14.54 -0.16
N VAL A 313 -1.65 -13.61 -0.22
CA VAL A 313 -1.53 -12.24 0.27
C VAL A 313 -2.48 -12.10 1.46
N ILE A 314 -1.92 -11.79 2.62
CA ILE A 314 -2.65 -11.65 3.88
C ILE A 314 -2.89 -10.17 4.15
N ALA A 315 -4.14 -9.79 4.46
CA ALA A 315 -4.52 -8.40 4.71
C ALA A 315 -5.56 -8.29 5.84
N GLY A 316 -5.43 -7.22 6.63
CA GLY A 316 -6.29 -6.89 7.77
C GLY A 316 -7.03 -5.55 7.63
N VAL A 317 -7.76 -5.16 8.66
CA VAL A 317 -8.66 -3.98 8.69
C VAL A 317 -8.46 -3.10 9.93
N SER A 318 -8.84 -1.82 9.83
CA SER A 318 -8.66 -0.81 10.89
C SER A 318 -9.57 -0.98 12.10
N ALA A 319 -10.85 -1.32 11.90
CA ALA A 319 -11.94 -1.73 12.82
C ALA A 319 -11.84 -1.58 14.38
N GLY A 320 -11.02 -0.69 14.96
CA GLY A 320 -10.72 -0.62 16.39
C GLY A 320 -11.68 0.23 17.22
N ASP A 321 -12.25 1.29 16.63
CA ASP A 321 -13.05 2.30 17.36
C ASP A 321 -14.50 2.44 16.83
N THR A 322 -14.90 1.57 15.91
CA THR A 322 -16.11 1.75 15.09
C THR A 322 -17.21 0.74 15.41
N GLY A 323 -16.96 -0.19 16.33
CA GLY A 323 -17.86 -1.32 16.60
C GLY A 323 -18.00 -2.28 15.42
N LEU A 324 -17.03 -2.31 14.51
CA LEU A 324 -16.97 -3.24 13.38
C LEU A 324 -16.42 -4.59 13.84
N ARG A 325 -16.65 -5.65 13.06
CA ARG A 325 -16.13 -6.97 13.40
C ARG A 325 -14.80 -7.17 12.68
N GLY A 326 -13.70 -7.20 13.42
CA GLY A 326 -12.37 -7.41 12.87
C GLY A 326 -12.22 -8.78 12.20
N PHE A 327 -11.35 -8.83 11.20
CA PHE A 327 -11.00 -10.05 10.49
C PHE A 327 -9.60 -9.99 9.90
N LEU A 328 -9.07 -11.15 9.53
CA LEU A 328 -7.89 -11.32 8.70
C LEU A 328 -8.26 -12.16 7.48
N ASP A 329 -7.89 -11.70 6.29
CA ASP A 329 -8.15 -12.43 5.05
C ASP A 329 -6.85 -12.87 4.38
N ALA A 330 -6.94 -13.98 3.66
CA ALA A 330 -5.95 -14.38 2.67
C ALA A 330 -6.54 -14.43 1.28
N TYR A 331 -5.74 -14.01 0.31
CA TYR A 331 -6.11 -13.97 -1.11
C TYR A 331 -5.05 -14.68 -1.94
N HIS A 332 -5.48 -15.45 -2.95
CA HIS A 332 -4.54 -16.00 -3.93
C HIS A 332 -3.88 -14.85 -4.70
N ALA A 333 -2.55 -14.76 -4.61
CA ALA A 333 -1.77 -13.64 -5.13
C ALA A 333 -1.99 -13.40 -6.64
N ASP A 334 -2.24 -14.46 -7.42
CA ASP A 334 -2.35 -14.35 -8.88
C ASP A 334 -3.76 -13.93 -9.34
N THR A 335 -4.79 -14.15 -8.53
CA THR A 335 -6.20 -13.99 -8.94
C THR A 335 -7.01 -13.01 -8.10
N GLY A 336 -6.58 -12.72 -6.87
CA GLY A 336 -7.37 -11.95 -5.90
C GLY A 336 -8.53 -12.74 -5.28
N GLU A 337 -8.66 -14.04 -5.56
CA GLU A 337 -9.72 -14.85 -4.95
C GLU A 337 -9.42 -15.05 -3.46
N ARG A 338 -10.39 -14.75 -2.58
CA ARG A 338 -10.27 -14.96 -1.13
C ARG A 338 -10.19 -16.45 -0.83
N ALA A 339 -9.04 -16.90 -0.34
CA ALA A 339 -8.79 -18.27 0.10
C ALA A 339 -9.50 -18.57 1.42
N TRP A 340 -9.38 -17.66 2.40
CA TRP A 340 -10.02 -17.79 3.71
C TRP A 340 -10.21 -16.44 4.40
N ARG A 341 -11.08 -16.45 5.42
CA ARG A 341 -11.27 -15.37 6.40
C ARG A 341 -11.22 -15.95 7.81
N PHE A 342 -10.43 -15.32 8.68
CA PHE A 342 -10.49 -15.52 10.12
C PHE A 342 -11.15 -14.31 10.78
N TRP A 343 -12.26 -14.50 11.50
CA TRP A 343 -12.87 -13.44 12.30
C TRP A 343 -12.20 -13.37 13.66
N THR A 344 -11.70 -12.20 14.04
CA THR A 344 -11.02 -11.99 15.34
C THR A 344 -12.00 -11.92 16.50
N ILE A 345 -13.25 -11.59 16.20
CA ILE A 345 -14.37 -11.69 17.13
C ILE A 345 -15.19 -12.94 16.76
N PRO A 346 -15.40 -13.90 17.67
CA PRO A 346 -16.15 -15.11 17.40
C PRO A 346 -17.66 -14.83 17.20
N GLY A 347 -18.32 -15.69 16.44
CA GLY A 347 -19.77 -15.73 16.30
C GLY A 347 -20.43 -16.51 17.44
N PRO A 348 -21.76 -16.38 17.65
CA PRO A 348 -22.46 -17.11 18.69
C PRO A 348 -22.26 -18.63 18.59
N GLY A 349 -21.68 -19.23 19.64
CA GLY A 349 -21.40 -20.67 19.72
C GLY A 349 -20.05 -21.10 19.13
N GLU A 350 -19.28 -20.17 18.56
CA GLU A 350 -17.88 -20.40 18.19
C GLU A 350 -16.97 -20.32 19.44
N PRO A 351 -15.81 -21.03 19.45
CA PRO A 351 -14.88 -20.97 20.57
C PRO A 351 -14.46 -19.53 20.91
N GLY A 352 -14.57 -19.16 22.19
CA GLY A 352 -14.27 -17.82 22.69
C GLY A 352 -15.51 -16.92 22.81
N SER A 353 -16.63 -17.25 22.16
CA SER A 353 -17.87 -16.45 22.24
C SER A 353 -18.47 -16.37 23.64
N GLU A 354 -18.21 -17.39 24.46
CA GLU A 354 -18.61 -17.43 25.87
C GLU A 354 -17.95 -16.34 26.73
N THR A 355 -16.86 -15.73 26.25
CA THR A 355 -16.09 -14.71 26.99
C THR A 355 -16.62 -13.27 26.82
N TRP A 356 -17.72 -13.09 26.08
CA TRP A 356 -18.30 -11.76 25.81
C TRP A 356 -19.54 -11.43 26.63
N GLY A 357 -20.25 -12.44 27.13
CA GLY A 357 -21.49 -12.29 27.90
C GLY A 357 -22.72 -11.82 27.11
N ASP A 358 -22.63 -10.71 26.34
CA ASP A 358 -23.71 -10.15 25.52
C ASP A 358 -23.44 -10.37 24.01
N PRO A 359 -24.18 -11.28 23.34
CA PRO A 359 -24.02 -11.54 21.91
C PRO A 359 -24.24 -10.32 21.02
N ALA A 360 -25.05 -9.34 21.44
CA ALA A 360 -25.29 -8.13 20.66
C ALA A 360 -24.10 -7.17 20.71
N VAL A 361 -23.36 -7.16 21.82
CA VAL A 361 -22.10 -6.40 21.93
C VAL A 361 -20.98 -7.11 21.18
N MET A 362 -20.88 -8.44 21.32
CA MET A 362 -19.91 -9.25 20.59
C MET A 362 -20.03 -9.06 19.06
N ALA A 363 -21.24 -8.97 18.53
CA ALA A 363 -21.44 -8.71 17.09
C ALA A 363 -20.81 -7.38 16.60
N ARG A 364 -20.43 -6.49 17.53
CA ARG A 364 -19.79 -5.18 17.31
C ARG A 364 -18.48 -5.05 18.11
N GLY A 365 -17.75 -6.15 18.25
CA GLY A 365 -16.64 -6.27 19.20
C GLY A 365 -15.30 -5.68 18.80
N CYS A 366 -15.12 -5.07 17.63
CA CYS A 366 -13.82 -4.55 17.15
C CYS A 366 -12.80 -5.66 16.90
N GLY A 367 -11.65 -5.66 17.58
CA GLY A 367 -10.59 -6.65 17.36
C GLY A 367 -9.89 -6.49 16.02
N ALA A 368 -9.50 -5.25 15.69
CA ALA A 368 -8.86 -4.91 14.43
C ALA A 368 -7.57 -5.71 14.12
N THR A 369 -7.05 -5.59 12.90
CA THR A 369 -5.87 -6.32 12.40
C THR A 369 -4.95 -5.38 11.60
N TRP A 370 -4.75 -4.16 12.10
CA TRP A 370 -4.28 -3.02 11.33
C TRP A 370 -2.75 -2.88 11.18
N LEU A 371 -1.96 -3.75 11.82
CA LEU A 371 -0.51 -3.84 11.59
C LEU A 371 -0.13 -5.17 10.95
N THR A 372 0.91 -5.15 10.10
CA THR A 372 1.42 -6.33 9.40
C THR A 372 1.97 -7.36 10.37
N GLY A 373 1.49 -8.61 10.25
CA GLY A 373 1.97 -9.74 11.03
C GLY A 373 3.37 -10.24 10.63
N SER A 374 3.73 -11.42 11.14
CA SER A 374 5.03 -12.08 10.91
C SER A 374 4.84 -13.53 10.48
N TYR A 375 5.84 -14.11 9.83
CA TYR A 375 5.78 -15.47 9.32
C TYR A 375 7.07 -16.24 9.63
N ASP A 376 6.93 -17.47 10.12
CA ASP A 376 8.04 -18.41 10.29
C ASP A 376 7.92 -19.51 9.22
N ALA A 377 8.81 -19.46 8.23
CA ALA A 377 8.85 -20.41 7.12
C ALA A 377 9.30 -21.82 7.53
N GLU A 378 10.03 -21.98 8.64
CA GLU A 378 10.43 -23.31 9.13
C GLU A 378 9.27 -24.03 9.83
N LEU A 379 8.41 -23.26 10.51
CA LEU A 379 7.22 -23.77 11.20
C LEU A 379 5.97 -23.75 10.31
N ASP A 380 6.02 -23.10 9.15
CA ASP A 380 4.87 -22.75 8.31
C ASP A 380 3.74 -22.12 9.15
N ARG A 381 4.09 -21.06 9.90
CA ARG A 381 3.18 -20.44 10.86
C ARG A 381 3.11 -18.93 10.69
N LEU A 382 1.89 -18.42 10.49
CA LEU A 382 1.55 -17.01 10.43
C LEU A 382 1.21 -16.52 11.84
N TYR A 383 1.78 -15.39 12.25
CA TYR A 383 1.46 -14.72 13.50
C TYR A 383 0.85 -13.35 13.22
N TRP A 384 -0.32 -13.09 13.78
CA TRP A 384 -1.02 -11.81 13.58
C TRP A 384 -1.65 -11.32 14.88
N SER A 385 -1.49 -10.03 15.16
CA SER A 385 -2.01 -9.38 16.35
C SER A 385 -3.44 -8.85 16.18
N THR A 386 -4.18 -8.75 17.27
CA THR A 386 -5.53 -8.20 17.28
C THR A 386 -5.63 -6.97 18.18
N GLY A 387 -6.48 -6.03 17.78
CA GLY A 387 -6.76 -4.81 18.52
C GLY A 387 -7.72 -4.98 19.70
N ASN A 388 -8.06 -3.85 20.30
CA ASN A 388 -8.98 -3.69 21.42
C ASN A 388 -10.41 -4.25 21.19
N PRO A 389 -11.16 -4.52 22.27
CA PRO A 389 -12.59 -4.81 22.21
C PRO A 389 -13.47 -3.55 22.28
N CYS A 390 -14.54 -3.52 21.49
CA CYS A 390 -15.53 -2.46 21.57
C CYS A 390 -16.72 -2.80 22.48
N PRO A 391 -17.30 -1.82 23.22
CA PRO A 391 -16.85 -0.42 23.33
C PRO A 391 -15.55 -0.29 24.14
N ASP A 392 -14.64 0.57 23.70
CA ASP A 392 -13.21 0.54 24.06
C ASP A 392 -12.98 0.76 25.56
N LEU A 393 -13.59 1.82 26.11
CA LEU A 393 -13.37 2.24 27.50
C LEU A 393 -14.46 1.79 28.48
N ASN A 394 -15.56 1.20 27.99
CA ASN A 394 -16.66 0.72 28.84
C ASN A 394 -16.91 -0.78 28.64
N GLY A 395 -16.36 -1.56 29.57
CA GLY A 395 -16.48 -3.02 29.60
C GLY A 395 -17.77 -3.57 30.19
N GLU A 396 -18.66 -2.75 30.79
CA GLU A 396 -19.80 -3.24 31.60
C GLU A 396 -20.72 -4.21 30.82
N ARG A 397 -20.89 -3.97 29.51
CA ARG A 397 -21.76 -4.79 28.66
C ARG A 397 -21.05 -5.92 27.92
N ARG A 398 -19.73 -6.04 28.06
CA ARG A 398 -18.92 -7.13 27.51
C ARG A 398 -18.14 -7.85 28.62
N PRO A 399 -18.84 -8.41 29.62
CA PRO A 399 -18.16 -9.04 30.75
C PRO A 399 -17.39 -10.28 30.29
N GLY A 400 -16.16 -10.44 30.79
CA GLY A 400 -15.27 -11.54 30.45
C GLY A 400 -14.09 -11.10 29.58
N ASP A 401 -13.25 -12.07 29.21
CA ASP A 401 -11.94 -11.80 28.59
C ASP A 401 -12.04 -11.21 27.17
N ASN A 402 -13.19 -11.29 26.50
CA ASN A 402 -13.45 -10.72 25.16
C ASN A 402 -12.57 -11.29 24.04
N LEU A 403 -12.39 -12.62 24.00
CA LEU A 403 -11.55 -13.26 22.99
C LEU A 403 -12.07 -13.04 21.56
N TYR A 404 -11.21 -12.82 20.56
CA TYR A 404 -9.73 -12.85 20.62
C TYR A 404 -9.11 -11.46 20.51
N THR A 405 -9.64 -10.45 21.22
CA THR A 405 -9.04 -9.10 21.23
C THR A 405 -7.73 -9.06 22.00
N ASN A 406 -6.90 -8.06 21.73
CA ASN A 406 -5.59 -7.85 22.37
C ASN A 406 -4.76 -9.11 22.48
N SER A 407 -4.70 -9.86 21.40
CA SER A 407 -4.07 -11.18 21.33
C SER A 407 -3.05 -11.24 20.19
N VAL A 408 -2.15 -12.20 20.27
CA VAL A 408 -1.47 -12.75 19.10
C VAL A 408 -2.15 -14.07 18.73
N LEU A 409 -2.42 -14.24 17.43
CA LEU A 409 -2.97 -15.43 16.83
C LEU A 409 -1.86 -16.14 16.05
N ALA A 410 -1.70 -17.45 16.25
CA ALA A 410 -0.88 -18.30 15.40
C ALA A 410 -1.81 -19.10 14.47
N LEU A 411 -1.73 -18.82 13.18
CA LEU A 411 -2.60 -19.36 12.16
C LEU A 411 -1.82 -20.23 11.17
N GLU A 412 -2.48 -21.29 10.70
CA GLU A 412 -2.05 -22.05 9.54
C GLU A 412 -2.21 -21.21 8.25
N PRO A 413 -1.12 -20.82 7.55
CA PRO A 413 -1.20 -19.87 6.44
C PRO A 413 -2.14 -20.33 5.32
N ALA A 414 -2.14 -21.63 5.00
CA ALA A 414 -2.94 -22.17 3.91
C ALA A 414 -4.46 -22.16 4.16
N THR A 415 -4.89 -22.12 5.43
CA THR A 415 -6.30 -22.35 5.79
C THR A 415 -6.91 -21.29 6.71
N GLY A 416 -6.08 -20.48 7.38
CA GLY A 416 -6.52 -19.56 8.43
C GLY A 416 -6.95 -20.26 9.72
N THR A 417 -6.70 -21.56 9.86
CA THR A 417 -7.05 -22.29 11.08
C THR A 417 -6.17 -21.82 12.25
N LEU A 418 -6.81 -21.51 13.38
CA LEU A 418 -6.11 -21.15 14.62
C LEU A 418 -5.43 -22.38 15.23
N ASP A 419 -4.12 -22.28 15.45
CA ASP A 419 -3.33 -23.28 16.17
C ASP A 419 -3.31 -22.94 17.67
N TRP A 420 -2.83 -21.74 18.00
CA TRP A 420 -2.81 -21.22 19.36
C TRP A 420 -3.01 -19.70 19.36
N TYR A 421 -3.38 -19.15 20.51
CA TYR A 421 -3.40 -17.72 20.76
C TYR A 421 -2.80 -17.41 22.13
N PHE A 422 -2.33 -16.17 22.31
CA PHE A 422 -2.00 -15.61 23.61
C PHE A 422 -2.66 -14.24 23.74
N GLN A 423 -3.47 -14.04 24.79
CA GLN A 423 -4.14 -12.78 25.04
C GLN A 423 -3.35 -11.94 26.05
N PHE A 424 -2.88 -10.78 25.62
CA PHE A 424 -2.05 -9.88 26.43
C PHE A 424 -2.86 -9.10 27.46
N THR A 425 -4.06 -8.63 27.06
CA THR A 425 -4.91 -7.76 27.89
C THR A 425 -6.36 -8.26 27.88
N PRO A 426 -6.71 -9.24 28.74
CA PRO A 426 -8.09 -9.70 28.88
C PRO A 426 -9.01 -8.61 29.44
N HIS A 427 -10.23 -8.50 28.91
CA HIS A 427 -11.21 -7.49 29.32
C HIS A 427 -10.67 -6.05 29.29
N ASP A 428 -9.93 -5.70 28.25
CA ASP A 428 -9.35 -4.37 28.11
C ASP A 428 -10.38 -3.24 28.20
N THR A 429 -10.08 -2.19 28.95
CA THR A 429 -10.88 -0.98 29.14
C THR A 429 -10.05 0.28 28.87
N HIS A 430 -8.86 0.13 28.26
CA HIS A 430 -7.87 1.21 28.12
C HIS A 430 -7.41 1.45 26.70
N ASP A 431 -7.99 0.74 25.72
CA ASP A 431 -7.60 0.82 24.30
C ASP A 431 -6.14 0.36 24.09
N TRP A 432 -5.81 -0.80 24.67
CA TRP A 432 -4.47 -1.38 24.62
C TRP A 432 -4.35 -2.44 23.52
N ASP A 433 -4.61 -2.03 22.28
CA ASP A 433 -4.33 -2.80 21.06
C ASP A 433 -3.00 -3.54 21.16
N ALA A 434 -3.01 -4.85 20.94
CA ALA A 434 -1.80 -5.67 20.95
C ALA A 434 -1.08 -5.71 19.60
N GLN A 435 -1.20 -4.63 18.81
CA GLN A 435 -0.84 -4.61 17.39
C GLN A 435 0.64 -4.38 17.12
N GLU A 436 1.46 -4.25 18.17
CA GLU A 436 2.89 -3.98 18.02
C GLU A 436 3.63 -5.13 17.29
N PRO A 437 4.74 -4.84 16.57
CA PRO A 437 5.45 -5.85 15.78
C PRO A 437 5.81 -7.13 16.55
N LEU A 438 5.57 -8.27 15.91
CA LEU A 438 5.80 -9.61 16.46
C LEU A 438 7.19 -10.13 16.06
N LEU A 439 8.23 -9.79 16.84
CA LEU A 439 9.60 -10.18 16.50
C LEU A 439 9.82 -11.68 16.70
N LEU A 440 10.26 -12.37 15.65
CA LEU A 440 10.60 -13.80 15.70
C LEU A 440 12.13 -13.95 15.77
N ILE A 441 12.64 -14.54 16.85
CA ILE A 441 14.08 -14.73 17.05
C ILE A 441 14.40 -16.15 17.54
N ASP A 442 15.54 -16.68 17.11
CA ASP A 442 16.07 -17.96 17.57
C ASP A 442 17.27 -17.67 18.47
N GLU A 443 17.17 -18.01 19.76
CA GLU A 443 18.20 -17.65 20.73
C GLU A 443 18.29 -18.65 21.90
N GLU A 444 19.44 -18.67 22.56
CA GLU A 444 19.61 -19.33 23.86
C GLU A 444 18.83 -18.58 24.94
N PHE A 445 17.70 -19.14 25.38
CA PHE A 445 16.86 -18.53 26.40
C PHE A 445 16.81 -19.42 27.64
N GLN A 446 17.28 -18.88 28.77
CA GLN A 446 17.39 -19.62 30.04
C GLN A 446 18.19 -20.94 29.91
N GLY A 447 19.28 -20.90 29.13
CA GLY A 447 20.24 -22.01 28.98
C GLY A 447 19.77 -23.14 28.07
N ARG A 448 18.79 -22.89 27.19
CA ARG A 448 18.36 -23.81 26.14
C ARG A 448 18.02 -23.05 24.84
N PRO A 449 18.30 -23.61 23.66
CA PRO A 449 17.86 -23.03 22.39
C PRO A 449 16.34 -22.91 22.34
N ARG A 450 15.82 -21.76 21.91
CA ARG A 450 14.38 -21.49 21.82
C ARG A 450 14.03 -20.70 20.56
N LYS A 451 12.84 -21.01 20.05
CA LYS A 451 12.15 -20.24 19.00
C LYS A 451 11.20 -19.26 19.68
N LEU A 452 11.59 -18.00 19.78
CA LEU A 452 10.87 -16.98 20.54
C LEU A 452 10.02 -16.09 19.62
N LEU A 453 8.88 -15.65 20.16
CA LEU A 453 8.15 -14.47 19.71
C LEU A 453 8.25 -13.42 20.82
N VAL A 454 8.62 -12.21 20.43
CA VAL A 454 8.91 -11.10 21.35
C VAL A 454 8.07 -9.89 20.96
N GLN A 455 7.40 -9.27 21.94
CA GLN A 455 6.58 -8.08 21.71
C GLN A 455 6.67 -7.11 22.89
N GLY A 456 7.00 -5.84 22.61
CA GLY A 456 6.75 -4.74 23.55
C GLY A 456 5.32 -4.24 23.36
N ASN A 457 4.42 -4.60 24.26
CA ASN A 457 2.98 -4.41 24.10
C ASN A 457 2.52 -3.04 24.60
N ARG A 458 1.46 -2.49 24.00
CA ARG A 458 0.84 -1.21 24.39
C ARG A 458 0.49 -1.12 25.88
N ASN A 459 0.14 -2.24 26.49
CA ASN A 459 -0.19 -2.32 27.91
C ASN A 459 1.02 -2.06 28.86
N GLY A 460 2.20 -1.81 28.32
CA GLY A 460 3.40 -1.42 29.05
C GLY A 460 4.29 -2.58 29.49
N PHE A 461 3.94 -3.81 29.11
CA PHE A 461 4.74 -5.00 29.36
C PHE A 461 5.44 -5.52 28.09
N PHE A 462 6.62 -6.08 28.29
CA PHE A 462 7.39 -6.76 27.28
C PHE A 462 7.25 -8.26 27.48
N TYR A 463 6.79 -8.95 26.43
CA TYR A 463 6.45 -10.36 26.45
C TYR A 463 7.45 -11.18 25.64
N VAL A 464 7.76 -12.37 26.15
CA VAL A 464 8.48 -13.42 25.44
C VAL A 464 7.64 -14.69 25.49
N LEU A 465 7.29 -15.21 24.32
CA LEU A 465 6.54 -16.45 24.13
C LEU A 465 7.40 -17.48 23.40
N ASP A 466 7.19 -18.77 23.65
CA ASP A 466 7.63 -19.83 22.74
C ASP A 466 6.69 -19.82 21.53
N ARG A 467 7.19 -19.43 20.36
CA ARG A 467 6.34 -19.26 19.17
C ARG A 467 5.85 -20.58 18.58
N THR A 468 6.42 -21.71 18.99
CA THR A 468 5.95 -23.03 18.55
C THR A 468 4.65 -23.44 19.24
N THR A 469 4.38 -22.94 20.44
CA THR A 469 3.24 -23.38 21.26
C THR A 469 2.42 -22.25 21.87
N GLY A 470 2.85 -21.00 21.77
CA GLY A 470 2.26 -19.86 22.49
C GLY A 470 2.54 -19.84 23.99
N GLN A 471 3.50 -20.65 24.46
CA GLN A 471 3.79 -20.73 25.90
C GLN A 471 4.39 -19.40 26.38
N PHE A 472 3.80 -18.81 27.42
CA PHE A 472 4.39 -17.68 28.14
C PHE A 472 5.72 -18.06 28.80
N LEU A 473 6.76 -17.26 28.57
CA LEU A 473 8.10 -17.46 29.13
C LEU A 473 8.56 -16.30 30.02
N LEU A 474 8.22 -15.07 29.67
CA LEU A 474 8.58 -13.86 30.40
C LEU A 474 7.59 -12.73 30.11
N GLY A 475 7.30 -11.94 31.12
CA GLY A 475 6.50 -10.71 31.04
C GLY A 475 7.02 -9.72 32.07
N GLU A 476 7.55 -8.58 31.63
CA GLU A 476 8.16 -7.58 32.51
C GLU A 476 7.77 -6.17 32.05
N PRO A 477 7.52 -5.22 32.97
CA PRO A 477 7.31 -3.82 32.58
C PRO A 477 8.55 -3.28 31.84
N PHE A 478 8.37 -2.75 30.64
CA PHE A 478 9.44 -2.05 29.91
C PHE A 478 9.28 -0.53 29.90
N VAL A 479 8.11 -0.06 30.37
CA VAL A 479 7.81 1.33 30.67
C VAL A 479 7.16 1.42 32.05
N ASN A 480 7.04 2.64 32.56
CA ASN A 480 6.28 2.86 33.78
C ASN A 480 4.79 2.58 33.51
N GLN A 481 4.20 1.66 34.25
CA GLN A 481 2.78 1.31 34.19
C GLN A 481 2.17 1.34 35.60
N THR A 482 0.88 1.65 35.70
CA THR A 482 0.18 1.83 37.00
C THR A 482 -1.09 1.00 37.13
N TRP A 483 -1.31 0.03 36.25
CA TRP A 483 -2.57 -0.70 36.13
C TRP A 483 -2.49 -2.15 36.62
N ALA A 484 -1.28 -2.72 36.69
CA ALA A 484 -1.07 -4.08 37.14
C ALA A 484 0.05 -4.18 38.19
N GLU A 485 -0.08 -5.10 39.15
CA GLU A 485 0.98 -5.42 40.13
C GLU A 485 2.10 -6.27 39.51
N GLY A 486 1.81 -6.94 38.39
CA GLY A 486 2.66 -7.90 37.71
C GLY A 486 1.80 -8.83 36.84
N MET A 487 2.28 -10.04 36.60
CA MET A 487 1.54 -11.09 35.91
C MET A 487 1.53 -12.37 36.75
N ASP A 488 0.54 -13.23 36.51
CA ASP A 488 0.54 -14.60 37.04
C ASP A 488 1.43 -15.55 36.22
N ASP A 489 1.50 -16.82 36.64
CA ASP A 489 2.33 -17.86 35.99
C ASP A 489 1.93 -18.14 34.54
N SER A 490 0.72 -17.73 34.11
CA SER A 490 0.24 -17.86 32.73
C SER A 490 0.55 -16.63 31.87
N GLY A 491 1.09 -15.56 32.46
CA GLY A 491 1.32 -14.28 31.79
C GLY A 491 0.10 -13.37 31.79
N ARG A 492 -0.95 -13.69 32.57
CA ARG A 492 -2.13 -12.85 32.71
C ARG A 492 -1.83 -11.69 33.68
N PRO A 493 -2.06 -10.44 33.29
CA PRO A 493 -1.85 -9.30 34.18
C PRO A 493 -2.73 -9.33 35.43
N ILE A 494 -2.15 -8.99 36.57
CA ILE A 494 -2.84 -8.89 37.87
C ILE A 494 -3.27 -7.44 38.06
N VAL A 495 -4.51 -7.13 37.66
CA VAL A 495 -5.06 -5.77 37.64
C VAL A 495 -5.15 -5.17 39.05
N LEU A 496 -4.69 -3.94 39.19
CA LEU A 496 -4.80 -3.14 40.40
C LEU A 496 -6.24 -2.62 40.59
N PRO A 497 -6.77 -2.56 41.82
CA PRO A 497 -8.09 -1.97 42.04
C PRO A 497 -8.13 -0.48 41.68
N GLY A 498 -9.21 -0.05 41.03
CA GLY A 498 -9.49 1.37 40.75
C GLY A 498 -8.65 1.96 39.61
N THR A 499 -8.19 1.12 38.67
CA THR A 499 -7.42 1.55 37.50
C THR A 499 -8.24 1.58 36.21
N ASP A 500 -9.47 1.06 36.23
CA ASP A 500 -10.45 1.28 35.15
C ASP A 500 -10.81 2.78 35.05
N PRO A 501 -11.00 3.32 33.82
CA PRO A 501 -11.20 4.75 33.57
C PRO A 501 -12.55 5.32 34.02
#